data_AF-A0A7C4R9I5-F1
#
_entry.id   AF-A0A7C4R9I5-F1
#
_cell.length_a   1.000
_cell.length_b   1.000
_cell.length_c   1.000
_cell.angle_alpha   90.00
_cell.angle_beta   90.00
_cell.angle_gamma   90.00
#
_symmetry.space_group_name_H-M   'P 1'
#
loop_
_entity.id
_entity.type
_entity.pdbx_description
1 polymer ?
#
loop_
_entity_poly.entity_id
_entity_poly.type
_entity_poly.pdbx_seq_one_letter_code
_entity_poly.pdbx_strand_id
1 'polypeptide(L)'
;MSVKEILLTDRELIERINSIRIPVLFYDNKCSVCYDIASFLHRLFRKRLLVIGEFSEDASWLRELVGFEEFIKMPWFYDPEKKILYGGRSMLLPILKYFTKSFFRSFEKTVFRDTRPGTCSAIHPCSYFGGLLYVLRISRRIKFVIK
;
A
#
# COMPACT_ATOMS: atom_id res chain seq x y z
N MET A 1 -0.62 -8.88 16.78
CA MET A 1 -0.42 -8.74 15.31
C MET A 1 -1.10 -9.93 14.69
N SER A 2 -2.11 -9.72 13.85
CA SER A 2 -2.86 -10.83 13.23
C SER A 2 -2.15 -11.24 11.95
N VAL A 3 -1.70 -12.50 11.90
CA VAL A 3 -1.10 -13.09 10.70
C VAL A 3 -2.15 -13.97 10.05
N LYS A 4 -2.38 -13.76 8.75
CA LYS A 4 -3.24 -14.58 7.91
C LYS A 4 -2.38 -15.18 6.80
N GLU A 5 -2.63 -16.43 6.45
CA GLU A 5 -1.99 -17.07 5.31
C GLU A 5 -2.98 -17.12 4.16
N ILE A 6 -2.52 -16.76 2.96
CA ILE A 6 -3.30 -16.90 1.73
C ILE A 6 -2.56 -17.91 0.87
N LEU A 7 -3.26 -18.99 0.52
CA LEU A 7 -2.81 -19.96 -0.46
C LEU A 7 -3.32 -19.52 -1.82
N LEU A 8 -2.40 -19.24 -2.75
CA LEU A 8 -2.79 -18.89 -4.11
C LEU A 8 -2.99 -20.14 -4.94
N THR A 9 -4.18 -20.28 -5.50
CA THR A 9 -4.51 -21.34 -6.46
C THR A 9 -4.64 -20.82 -7.88
N ASP A 10 -4.88 -19.51 -8.03
CA ASP A 10 -5.02 -18.84 -9.32
C ASP A 10 -3.64 -18.59 -9.97
N ARG A 11 -3.44 -19.15 -11.17
CA ARG A 11 -2.17 -19.05 -11.90
C ARG A 11 -1.88 -17.64 -12.39
N GLU A 12 -2.88 -16.91 -12.89
CA GLU A 12 -2.71 -15.57 -13.42
C GLU A 12 -2.30 -14.60 -12.29
N LEU A 13 -2.93 -14.77 -11.13
CA LEU A 13 -2.62 -13.95 -9.96
C LEU A 13 -1.21 -14.27 -9.40
N ILE A 14 -0.79 -15.54 -9.42
CA ILE A 14 0.57 -15.96 -9.06
C ILE A 14 1.60 -15.31 -9.98
N GLU A 15 1.38 -15.34 -11.30
CA GLU A 15 2.28 -14.74 -12.28
C GLU A 15 2.37 -13.23 -12.10
N ARG A 16 1.21 -12.56 -11.91
CA ARG A 16 1.16 -11.12 -11.65
C ARG A 16 1.97 -10.75 -10.40
N ILE A 17 1.79 -11.46 -9.30
CA ILE A 17 2.51 -11.21 -8.04
C ILE A 17 4.01 -11.47 -8.19
N ASN A 18 4.40 -12.56 -8.87
CA ASN A 18 5.81 -12.90 -9.10
C ASN A 18 6.51 -11.90 -10.05
N SER A 19 5.76 -11.22 -10.92
CA SER A 19 6.31 -10.20 -11.81
C SER A 19 6.70 -8.91 -11.08
N ILE A 20 6.10 -8.64 -9.90
CA ILE A 20 6.35 -7.44 -9.11
C ILE A 20 7.71 -7.57 -8.41
N ARG A 21 8.67 -6.72 -8.79
CA ARG A 21 10.03 -6.68 -8.21
C ARG A 21 10.30 -5.47 -7.32
N ILE A 22 9.39 -4.49 -7.35
CA ILE A 22 9.49 -3.23 -6.61
C ILE A 22 8.42 -3.25 -5.53
N PRO A 23 8.71 -2.81 -4.29
CA PRO A 23 7.68 -2.70 -3.27
C PRO A 23 6.57 -1.75 -3.70
N VAL A 24 5.35 -2.09 -3.29
CA VAL A 24 4.15 -1.38 -3.68
C VAL A 24 3.44 -0.85 -2.45
N LEU A 25 3.18 0.44 -2.43
CA LEU A 25 2.33 1.11 -1.46
C LEU A 25 0.96 1.34 -2.10
N PHE A 26 -0.07 0.79 -1.47
CA PHE A 26 -1.47 1.04 -1.78
C PHE A 26 -2.03 2.06 -0.81
N TYR A 27 -2.74 3.04 -1.35
CA TYR A 27 -3.35 4.11 -0.58
C TYR A 27 -4.72 4.47 -1.15
N ASP A 28 -5.57 5.09 -0.33
CA ASP A 28 -6.85 5.61 -0.79
C ASP A 28 -6.63 6.85 -1.69
N ASN A 29 -6.80 6.68 -3.00
CA ASN A 29 -6.68 7.74 -4.00
C ASN A 29 -7.88 8.70 -4.06
N LYS A 30 -8.93 8.48 -3.25
CA LYS A 30 -10.04 9.43 -3.03
C LYS A 30 -9.81 10.32 -1.81
N CYS A 31 -8.75 10.09 -1.04
CA CYS A 31 -8.41 10.83 0.16
C CYS A 31 -7.26 11.80 -0.11
N SER A 32 -7.51 13.11 0.00
CA SER A 32 -6.51 14.15 -0.27
C SER A 32 -5.30 14.09 0.68
N VAL A 33 -5.55 13.85 1.97
CA VAL A 33 -4.49 13.67 2.98
C VAL A 33 -3.65 12.43 2.66
N CYS A 34 -4.30 11.34 2.24
CA CYS A 34 -3.65 10.10 1.88
C CYS A 34 -2.79 10.28 0.63
N TYR A 35 -3.29 11.03 -0.37
CA TYR A 35 -2.53 11.44 -1.54
C TYR A 35 -1.28 12.24 -1.17
N ASP A 36 -1.41 13.25 -0.29
CA ASP A 36 -0.29 14.09 0.12
C ASP A 36 0.80 13.26 0.83
N ILE A 37 0.40 12.31 1.70
CA ILE A 37 1.31 11.35 2.34
C ILE A 37 1.96 10.41 1.32
N ALA A 38 1.18 9.84 0.41
CA ALA A 38 1.67 8.89 -0.60
C ALA A 38 2.66 9.56 -1.58
N SER A 39 2.36 10.78 -2.01
CA SER A 39 3.24 11.64 -2.81
C SER A 39 4.52 12.01 -2.06
N PHE A 40 4.41 12.33 -0.77
CA PHE A 40 5.58 12.55 0.09
C PHE A 40 6.45 11.29 0.18
N LEU A 41 5.87 10.13 0.47
CA LEU A 41 6.58 8.86 0.53
C LEU A 41 7.24 8.50 -0.82
N HIS A 42 6.54 8.66 -1.94
CA HIS A 42 7.11 8.42 -3.26
C HIS A 42 8.38 9.26 -3.50
N ARG A 43 8.34 10.55 -3.12
CA ARG A 43 9.50 11.46 -3.21
C ARG A 43 10.60 11.09 -2.21
N LEU A 44 10.24 10.80 -0.96
CA LEU A 44 11.17 10.41 0.11
C LEU A 44 11.98 9.17 -0.31
N PHE A 45 11.31 8.19 -0.92
CA PHE A 45 11.92 6.97 -1.45
C PHE A 45 12.61 7.16 -2.81
N ARG A 46 12.86 8.41 -3.24
CA ARG A 46 13.53 8.75 -4.51
C ARG A 46 12.92 8.05 -5.73
N LYS A 47 11.58 7.90 -5.74
CA LYS A 47 10.83 7.18 -6.77
C LYS A 47 11.17 5.69 -6.88
N ARG A 48 11.63 5.04 -5.81
CA ARG A 48 11.91 3.58 -5.76
C ARG A 48 10.78 2.78 -5.08
N LEU A 49 9.65 3.43 -4.87
CA LEU A 49 8.45 2.86 -4.28
C LEU A 49 7.32 3.03 -5.30
N LEU A 50 6.73 1.92 -5.74
CA LEU A 50 5.55 1.99 -6.58
C LEU A 50 4.38 2.41 -5.70
N VAL A 51 3.65 3.44 -6.08
CA VAL A 51 2.51 3.95 -5.32
C VAL A 51 1.28 3.84 -6.22
N ILE A 52 0.27 3.11 -5.75
CA ILE A 52 -0.92 2.76 -6.52
C ILE A 52 -2.16 3.11 -5.70
N GLY A 53 -3.13 3.79 -6.32
CA GLY A 53 -4.43 4.02 -5.71
C GLY A 53 -5.25 2.73 -5.56
N GLU A 54 -5.83 2.51 -4.39
CA GLU A 54 -6.65 1.34 -4.08
C GLU A 54 -7.90 1.21 -4.98
N PHE A 55 -8.42 2.32 -5.50
CA PHE A 55 -9.55 2.30 -6.43
C PHE A 55 -9.13 2.20 -7.90
N SER A 56 -7.84 2.05 -8.21
CA SER A 56 -7.34 1.83 -9.58
C SER A 56 -7.45 0.35 -10.01
N GLU A 57 -7.46 0.11 -11.32
CA GLU A 57 -7.41 -1.25 -11.90
C GLU A 57 -6.09 -1.97 -11.57
N ASP A 58 -5.01 -1.22 -11.38
CA ASP A 58 -3.70 -1.76 -10.98
C ASP A 58 -3.74 -2.44 -9.60
N ALA A 59 -4.73 -2.10 -8.76
CA ALA A 59 -4.94 -2.66 -7.43
C ALA A 59 -6.03 -3.76 -7.37
N SER A 60 -6.62 -4.17 -8.51
CA SER A 60 -7.71 -5.16 -8.53
C SER A 60 -7.34 -6.49 -7.86
N TRP A 61 -6.16 -7.02 -8.18
CA TRP A 61 -5.61 -8.25 -7.61
C TRP A 61 -5.47 -8.20 -6.09
N LEU A 62 -5.15 -7.03 -5.54
CA LEU A 62 -5.04 -6.84 -4.10
C LEU A 62 -6.41 -6.99 -3.43
N ARG A 63 -7.45 -6.43 -4.06
CA ARG A 63 -8.83 -6.53 -3.56
C ARG A 63 -9.34 -7.98 -3.55
N GLU A 64 -8.98 -8.75 -4.57
CA GLU A 64 -9.28 -10.19 -4.65
C GLU A 64 -8.56 -10.97 -3.54
N LEU A 65 -7.29 -10.64 -3.27
CA LEU A 65 -6.49 -11.29 -2.24
C LEU A 65 -7.01 -11.08 -0.81
N VAL A 66 -7.19 -9.81 -0.40
CA VAL A 66 -7.51 -9.50 1.01
C VAL A 66 -9.01 -9.44 1.28
N GLY A 67 -9.83 -9.44 0.23
CA GLY A 67 -11.26 -9.21 0.30
C GLY A 67 -11.60 -7.72 0.45
N PHE A 68 -12.71 -7.32 -0.19
CA PHE A 68 -13.13 -5.92 -0.26
C PHE A 68 -13.25 -5.24 1.11
N GLU A 69 -13.76 -5.96 2.12
CA GLU A 69 -13.93 -5.37 3.46
C GLU A 69 -12.61 -4.98 4.13
N GLU A 70 -11.58 -5.83 4.07
CA GLU A 70 -10.28 -5.49 4.66
C GLU A 70 -9.53 -4.49 3.79
N PHE A 71 -9.67 -4.61 2.46
CA PHE A 71 -9.05 -3.73 1.48
C PHE A 71 -9.29 -2.25 1.79
N ILE A 72 -10.55 -1.83 1.98
CA ILE A 72 -10.92 -0.43 2.18
C ILE A 72 -10.61 0.13 3.58
N LYS A 73 -10.21 -0.72 4.53
CA LYS A 73 -10.09 -0.31 5.95
C LYS A 73 -8.78 0.42 6.25
N MET A 74 -7.72 0.17 5.47
CA MET A 74 -6.38 0.68 5.73
C MET A 74 -5.49 0.61 4.48
N PRO A 75 -4.44 1.44 4.41
CA PRO A 75 -3.38 1.32 3.39
C PRO A 75 -2.62 -0.01 3.55
N TRP A 76 -2.07 -0.46 2.42
CA TRP A 76 -1.32 -1.70 2.31
C TRP A 76 0.08 -1.49 1.74
N PHE A 77 1.02 -2.31 2.18
CA PHE A 77 2.38 -2.35 1.66
C PHE A 77 2.74 -3.78 1.27
N TYR A 78 3.08 -3.98 0.00
CA TYR A 78 3.55 -5.27 -0.52
C TYR A 78 5.08 -5.31 -0.57
N ASP A 79 5.65 -6.33 0.10
CA ASP A 79 7.06 -6.68 0.05
C ASP A 79 7.27 -7.87 -0.91
N PRO A 80 7.73 -7.63 -2.15
CA PRO A 80 7.91 -8.68 -3.15
C PRO A 80 9.01 -9.68 -2.77
N GLU A 81 10.05 -9.25 -2.05
CA GLU A 81 11.15 -10.16 -1.66
C GLU A 81 10.67 -11.26 -0.71
N LYS A 82 9.67 -10.95 0.11
CA LYS A 82 9.13 -11.88 1.10
C LYS A 82 7.75 -12.45 0.76
N LYS A 83 7.13 -11.95 -0.32
CA LYS A 83 5.73 -12.21 -0.67
C LYS A 83 4.77 -11.94 0.51
N ILE A 84 4.98 -10.82 1.19
CA ILE A 84 4.19 -10.43 2.36
C ILE A 84 3.45 -9.13 2.06
N LEU A 85 2.17 -9.10 2.42
CA LEU A 85 1.36 -7.90 2.41
C LEU A 85 1.13 -7.42 3.86
N TYR A 86 1.50 -6.17 4.12
CA TYR A 86 1.42 -5.53 5.43
C TYR A 86 0.32 -4.47 5.42
N GLY A 87 -0.64 -4.57 6.33
CA GLY A 87 -1.74 -3.61 6.50
C GLY A 87 -1.56 -2.72 7.73
N GLY A 88 -1.99 -1.47 7.61
CA GLY A 88 -2.04 -0.53 8.74
C GLY A 88 -0.67 -0.25 9.35
N ARG A 89 -0.54 -0.17 10.68
CA ARG A 89 0.74 0.13 11.36
C ARG A 89 1.84 -0.90 11.12
N SER A 90 1.49 -2.09 10.62
CA SER A 90 2.49 -3.14 10.37
C SER A 90 3.42 -2.82 9.20
N MET A 91 3.04 -1.87 8.32
CA MET A 91 3.85 -1.48 7.15
C MET A 91 5.03 -0.57 7.49
N LEU A 92 4.99 0.16 8.61
CA LEU A 92 6.00 1.18 8.94
C LEU A 92 7.41 0.61 9.05
N LEU A 93 7.54 -0.53 9.75
CA LEU A 93 8.83 -1.18 9.97
C LEU A 93 9.41 -1.80 8.67
N PRO A 94 8.62 -2.54 7.86
CA PRO A 94 9.02 -2.96 6.51
C PRO A 94 9.45 -1.81 5.60
N ILE A 95 8.67 -0.72 5.57
CA ILE A 95 8.96 0.47 4.76
C ILE A 95 10.30 1.09 5.17
N LEU A 96 10.55 1.26 6.47
CA LEU A 96 11.82 1.79 6.98
C LEU A 96 13.00 0.87 6.65
N LYS A 97 12.83 -0.44 6.79
CA LYS A 97 13.86 -1.43 6.42
C LYS A 97 14.14 -1.42 4.92
N TYR A 98 13.11 -1.24 4.09
CA TYR A 98 13.29 -1.10 2.65
C TYR A 98 14.00 0.21 2.31
N PHE A 99 13.67 1.31 2.98
CA PHE A 99 14.34 2.60 2.77
C PHE A 99 15.85 2.48 2.92
N THR A 100 16.31 1.91 4.04
CA THR A 100 17.74 1.75 4.33
C THR A 100 18.43 0.80 3.35
N LYS A 101 17.78 -0.30 2.96
CA LYS A 101 18.31 -1.25 1.96
C LYS A 101 18.34 -0.67 0.54
N SER A 102 17.29 0.07 0.16
CA SER A 102 17.13 0.67 -1.17
C SER A 102 18.15 1.76 -1.42
N PHE A 103 18.69 2.40 -0.37
CA PHE A 103 19.75 3.40 -0.50
C PHE A 103 20.95 2.86 -1.29
N PHE A 104 21.27 1.57 -1.12
CA PHE A 104 22.42 0.90 -1.75
C PHE A 104 22.09 0.15 -3.05
N ARG A 105 20.82 0.08 -3.47
CA ARG A 105 20.40 -0.63 -4.69
C ARG A 105 19.83 0.33 -5.73
N SER A 106 20.28 0.20 -6.98
CA SER A 106 19.69 0.91 -8.12
C SER A 106 18.40 0.19 -8.51
N PHE A 107 17.25 0.80 -8.20
CA PHE A 107 15.94 0.37 -8.68
C PHE A 107 15.49 1.32 -9.80
N GLU A 108 14.69 0.78 -10.71
CA GLU A 108 13.99 1.56 -11.71
C GLU A 108 13.07 2.58 -11.02
N LYS A 109 13.04 3.80 -11.56
CA LYS A 109 12.23 4.89 -11.01
C LYS A 109 10.78 4.66 -11.41
N THR A 110 9.90 4.61 -10.43
CA THR A 110 8.46 4.53 -10.62
C THR A 110 7.87 5.91 -10.90
N VAL A 111 6.67 5.94 -11.49
CA VAL A 111 5.92 7.17 -11.75
C VAL A 111 4.68 7.16 -10.89
N PHE A 112 4.47 8.23 -10.12
CA PHE A 112 3.21 8.45 -9.41
C PHE A 112 2.21 9.08 -10.39
N ARG A 113 1.20 8.29 -10.81
CA ARG A 113 0.26 8.65 -11.89
C ARG A 113 -0.99 9.38 -11.41
N ASP A 114 -1.30 9.28 -10.11
CA ASP A 114 -2.54 9.82 -9.59
C ASP A 114 -2.53 11.36 -9.53
N THR A 115 -3.67 11.96 -9.89
CA THR A 115 -3.95 13.37 -9.66
C THR A 115 -4.53 13.58 -8.26
N ARG A 116 -4.15 14.68 -7.61
CA ARG A 116 -4.71 15.04 -6.30
C ARG A 116 -6.23 15.16 -6.40
N PRO A 117 -7.02 14.46 -5.56
CA PRO A 117 -8.46 14.57 -5.60
C PRO A 117 -8.89 15.99 -5.20
N GLY A 118 -9.81 16.58 -5.98
CA GLY A 118 -10.35 17.93 -5.73
C GLY A 118 -11.41 17.98 -4.62
N THR A 119 -11.89 16.82 -4.18
CA THR A 119 -12.91 16.69 -3.13
C THR A 119 -12.44 15.71 -2.05
N CYS A 120 -12.89 15.92 -0.82
CA CYS A 120 -12.67 14.99 0.29
C CYS A 120 -13.67 13.85 0.18
N SER A 121 -13.25 12.60 0.41
CA SER A 121 -14.19 11.49 0.50
C SER A 121 -15.05 11.62 1.77
N ALA A 122 -16.30 11.14 1.73
CA ALA A 122 -17.18 11.09 2.90
C ALA A 122 -16.59 10.25 4.05
N ILE A 123 -15.66 9.35 3.72
CA ILE A 123 -14.99 8.44 4.66
C ILE A 123 -13.74 9.09 5.29
N HIS A 124 -13.09 10.02 4.57
CA HIS A 124 -11.89 10.73 5.01
C HIS A 124 -12.06 12.26 4.85
N PRO A 125 -12.71 12.92 5.82
CA PRO A 125 -12.87 14.36 5.79
C PRO A 125 -11.49 15.04 5.85
N CYS A 126 -11.32 16.13 5.10
CA CYS A 126 -10.06 16.89 5.04
C CYS A 126 -9.65 17.62 6.34
N SER A 127 -10.32 17.35 7.46
CA SER A 127 -9.98 17.98 8.73
C SER A 127 -8.75 17.31 9.37
N TYR A 128 -7.90 18.10 10.03
CA TYR A 128 -6.74 17.61 10.76
C TYR A 128 -7.11 16.56 11.83
N PHE A 129 -8.28 16.72 12.46
CA PHE A 129 -8.87 15.72 13.37
C PHE A 129 -9.31 14.42 12.67
N GLY A 130 -9.71 14.49 11.40
CA GLY A 130 -9.94 13.32 10.55
C GLY A 130 -8.67 12.49 10.33
N GLY A 131 -7.51 13.15 10.27
CA GLY A 131 -6.20 12.49 10.28
C GLY A 131 -5.95 11.68 11.56
N LEU A 132 -6.43 12.13 12.71
CA LEU A 132 -6.32 11.41 13.98
C LEU A 132 -7.18 10.12 14.00
N LEU A 133 -8.40 10.20 13.46
CA LEU A 133 -9.27 9.03 13.27
C LEU A 133 -8.70 8.03 12.25
N TYR A 134 -8.05 8.52 11.19
CA TYR A 134 -7.31 7.69 10.25
C TYR A 134 -6.16 6.94 10.94
N VAL A 135 -5.38 7.62 11.78
CA VAL A 135 -4.30 7.00 12.58
C VAL A 135 -4.81 5.96 13.58
N LEU A 136 -6.02 6.13 14.12
CA LEU A 136 -6.70 5.15 14.96
C LEU A 136 -7.19 3.94 14.15
N ARG A 137 -7.67 4.14 12.93
CA ARG A 137 -8.14 3.06 12.02
C ARG A 137 -6.98 2.21 11.50
N ILE A 138 -5.85 2.85 11.22
CA ILE A 138 -4.56 2.21 10.85
C ILE A 138 -3.92 1.45 12.01
N SER A 139 -4.43 1.59 13.24
CA SER A 139 -3.85 0.91 14.42
C SER A 139 -3.78 -0.62 14.29
N ARG A 140 -4.64 -1.20 13.44
CA ARG A 140 -4.64 -2.63 13.14
C ARG A 140 -3.30 -3.03 12.52
N ARG A 141 -2.78 -4.17 12.98
CA ARG A 141 -1.56 -4.80 12.46
C ARG A 141 -1.96 -6.13 11.84
N ILE A 142 -2.18 -6.12 10.53
CA ILE A 142 -2.53 -7.31 9.75
C ILE A 142 -1.38 -7.61 8.80
N LYS A 143 -1.04 -8.88 8.71
CA LYS A 143 -0.01 -9.39 7.80
C LYS A 143 -0.60 -10.56 7.03
N PHE A 144 -0.54 -10.52 5.71
CA PHE A 144 -0.83 -11.67 4.87
C PHE A 144 0.47 -12.25 4.32
N VAL A 145 0.66 -13.55 4.50
CA VAL A 145 1.74 -14.31 3.88
C VAL A 145 1.17 -15.03 2.67
N ILE A 146 1.73 -14.74 1.50
CA ILE A 146 1.30 -15.32 0.23
C ILE A 146 2.16 -16.57 -0.02
N LYS A 147 1.52 -17.74 -0.05
CA LYS A 147 2.16 -19.04 -0.31
C LYS A 147 1.73 -19.59 -1.66
#